data_AF-A0A7S0NAB8-F1
#
_entry.id   AF-A0A7S0NAB8-F1
#
_cell.length_a   1.000
_cell.length_b   1.000
_cell.length_c   1.000
_cell.angle_alpha   90.00
_cell.angle_beta   90.00
_cell.angle_gamma   90.00
#
_symmetry.space_group_name_H-M   'P 1'
#
loop_
_entity.id
_entity.type
_entity.pdbx_description
1 polymer ?
#
loop_
_entity_poly.entity_id
_entity_poly.type
_entity_poly.pdbx_seq_one_letter_code
_entity_poly.pdbx_strand_id
1 'polypeptide(L)'
;DALEERLAPALKQAGEAGTLDAFRAQFDGCDFARGTEIAFTHSGKTLVTKVGGKKVGALTSPVLAHALFDIYLGRDPVAPAAKTTFGETLAATLASGKH
;
A
#
# COMPACT_ATOMS: atom_id res chain seq x y z
N ASP A 1 -10.55 -7.28 4.75
CA ASP A 1 -10.77 -7.16 6.21
C ASP A 1 -9.59 -6.49 6.92
N ALA A 2 -8.46 -7.14 7.21
CA ALA A 2 -7.39 -6.53 8.01
C ALA A 2 -6.79 -5.21 7.44
N LEU A 3 -6.64 -5.12 6.11
CA LEU A 3 -6.18 -3.88 5.46
C LEU A 3 -7.24 -2.78 5.53
N GLU A 4 -8.51 -3.16 5.41
CA GLU A 4 -9.65 -2.25 5.42
C GLU A 4 -9.84 -1.59 6.79
N GLU A 5 -9.73 -2.36 7.87
CA GLU A 5 -9.80 -1.86 9.24
C GLU A 5 -8.75 -0.78 9.53
N ARG A 6 -7.56 -0.91 8.93
CA ARG A 6 -6.47 0.07 9.07
C ARG A 6 -6.64 1.29 8.16
N LEU A 7 -7.23 1.13 6.97
CA LEU A 7 -7.44 2.23 6.02
C LEU A 7 -8.69 3.07 6.35
N ALA A 8 -9.74 2.44 6.89
CA ALA A 8 -11.04 3.07 7.12
C ALA A 8 -10.98 4.34 7.99
N PRO A 9 -10.22 4.41 9.10
CA PRO A 9 -10.14 5.62 9.91
C PRO A 9 -9.58 6.82 9.13
N ALA A 10 -8.48 6.62 8.41
CA ALA A 10 -7.82 7.67 7.64
C ALA A 10 -8.71 8.21 6.51
N LEU A 11 -9.37 7.31 5.78
CA LEU A 11 -10.27 7.70 4.69
C LEU A 11 -11.54 8.38 5.19
N LYS A 12 -12.12 7.92 6.30
CA LYS A 12 -13.29 8.58 6.92
C LYS A 12 -12.95 9.99 7.40
N GLN A 13 -11.80 10.16 8.06
CA GLN A 13 -11.33 11.48 8.52
C GLN A 13 -11.10 12.46 7.36
N ALA A 14 -10.67 11.95 6.20
CA ALA A 14 -10.48 12.75 5.00
C ALA A 14 -11.77 13.01 4.20
N GLY A 15 -12.92 12.45 4.59
CA GLY A 15 -14.16 12.53 3.81
C GLY A 15 -14.16 11.66 2.55
N GLU A 16 -13.21 10.72 2.42
CA GLU A 16 -13.03 9.83 1.27
C GLU A 16 -13.55 8.41 1.53
N ALA A 17 -14.62 8.26 2.33
CA ALA A 17 -15.12 6.93 2.72
C ALA A 17 -15.45 6.03 1.52
N GLY A 18 -16.00 6.59 0.43
CA GLY A 18 -16.31 5.83 -0.80
C GLY A 18 -15.07 5.33 -1.57
N THR A 19 -13.89 5.88 -1.31
CA THR A 19 -12.63 5.38 -1.87
C THR A 19 -12.30 3.97 -1.36
N LEU A 20 -12.75 3.63 -0.14
CA LEU A 20 -12.54 2.31 0.44
C LEU A 20 -13.36 1.23 -0.29
N ASP A 21 -14.61 1.55 -0.64
CA ASP A 21 -15.47 0.67 -1.44
C ASP A 21 -14.88 0.44 -2.83
N ALA A 22 -14.43 1.52 -3.48
CA ALA A 22 -13.76 1.44 -4.77
C ALA A 22 -12.46 0.64 -4.72
N PHE A 23 -11.72 0.71 -3.61
CA PHE A 23 -10.52 -0.10 -3.38
C PHE A 23 -10.85 -1.58 -3.23
N ARG A 24 -11.90 -1.92 -2.49
CA ARG A 24 -12.38 -3.31 -2.36
C ARG A 24 -12.78 -3.90 -3.70
N ALA A 25 -13.54 -3.14 -4.49
CA ALA A 25 -14.05 -3.58 -5.78
C ALA A 25 -12.94 -3.97 -6.78
N GLN A 26 -11.69 -3.51 -6.59
CA GLN A 26 -10.55 -3.91 -7.43
C GLN A 26 -10.19 -5.39 -7.29
N PHE A 27 -10.57 -6.02 -6.19
CA PHE A 27 -10.26 -7.42 -5.89
C PHE A 27 -11.44 -8.36 -6.17
N ASP A 28 -12.60 -7.82 -6.56
CA ASP A 28 -13.76 -8.63 -6.90
C ASP A 28 -13.44 -9.54 -8.09
N GLY A 29 -13.65 -10.84 -7.90
CA GLY A 29 -13.32 -11.86 -8.91
C GLY A 29 -11.82 -12.14 -9.08
N CYS A 30 -10.96 -11.66 -8.17
CA CYS A 30 -9.56 -12.07 -8.13
C CYS A 30 -9.39 -13.37 -7.34
N ASP A 31 -8.67 -14.34 -7.92
CA ASP A 31 -8.25 -15.55 -7.23
C ASP A 31 -6.84 -15.37 -6.63
N PHE A 32 -6.69 -15.69 -5.35
CA PHE A 32 -5.43 -15.62 -4.62
C PHE A 32 -4.91 -17.04 -4.34
N ALA A 33 -4.17 -17.59 -5.29
CA ALA A 33 -3.44 -18.83 -5.07
C ALA A 33 -2.19 -18.60 -4.20
N ARG A 34 -1.67 -19.66 -3.61
CA ARG A 34 -0.38 -19.59 -2.91
C ARG A 34 0.71 -19.11 -3.88
N GLY A 35 1.44 -18.07 -3.49
CA GLY A 35 2.47 -17.46 -4.31
C GLY A 35 1.98 -16.33 -5.22
N THR A 36 0.67 -16.02 -5.22
CA THR A 36 0.16 -14.84 -5.92
C THR A 36 0.72 -13.57 -5.28
N GLU A 37 1.40 -12.76 -6.09
CA GLU A 37 1.88 -11.43 -5.70
C GLU A 37 0.76 -10.39 -5.81
N ILE A 38 0.65 -9.53 -4.80
CA ILE A 38 -0.14 -8.30 -4.86
C ILE A 38 0.84 -7.14 -4.79
N ALA A 39 0.89 -6.34 -5.86
CA ALA A 39 1.77 -5.20 -5.96
C ALA A 39 0.96 -3.90 -5.91
N PHE A 40 1.29 -3.04 -4.95
CA PHE A 40 0.80 -1.68 -4.85
C PHE A 40 1.89 -0.71 -5.29
N THR A 41 1.59 0.13 -6.28
CA THR A 41 2.54 1.12 -6.79
C THR A 41 1.92 2.50 -6.70
N HIS A 42 2.59 3.41 -5.99
CA HIS A 42 2.21 4.82 -5.97
C HIS A 42 2.97 5.58 -7.06
N SER A 43 2.23 6.19 -7.98
CA SER A 43 2.76 7.04 -9.05
C SER A 43 2.00 8.36 -9.07
N GLY A 44 2.69 9.45 -8.68
CA GLY A 44 2.08 10.77 -8.56
C GLY A 44 1.03 10.83 -7.46
N LYS A 45 -0.26 10.85 -7.82
CA LYS A 45 -1.42 10.82 -6.90
C LYS A 45 -2.22 9.53 -6.99
N THR A 46 -1.75 8.57 -7.79
CA THR A 46 -2.49 7.37 -8.14
C THR A 46 -1.86 6.15 -7.50
N LEU A 47 -2.66 5.36 -6.81
CA LEU A 47 -2.32 4.02 -6.38
C LEU A 47 -2.75 3.03 -7.45
N VAL A 48 -1.80 2.32 -8.04
CA VAL A 48 -2.03 1.25 -9.01
C VAL A 48 -1.91 -0.10 -8.30
N THR A 49 -2.92 -0.95 -8.50
CA THR A 49 -2.97 -2.29 -7.91
C THR A 49 -2.79 -3.33 -9.00
N LYS A 50 -1.88 -4.27 -8.77
CA LYS A 50 -1.69 -5.46 -9.61
C LYS A 50 -1.81 -6.73 -8.77
N VAL A 51 -2.44 -7.75 -9.34
CA VAL A 51 -2.54 -9.10 -8.76
C VAL A 51 -2.00 -10.08 -9.79
N GLY A 52 -1.01 -10.90 -9.41
CA GLY A 52 -0.33 -11.81 -10.34
C GLY A 52 0.28 -11.07 -11.53
N GLY A 53 0.80 -9.85 -11.32
CA GLY A 53 1.37 -8.99 -12.37
C GLY A 53 0.34 -8.27 -13.27
N LYS A 54 -0.94 -8.64 -13.23
CA LYS A 54 -2.01 -8.00 -14.01
C LYS A 54 -2.58 -6.79 -13.25
N LYS A 55 -2.72 -5.65 -13.92
CA LYS A 55 -3.39 -4.47 -13.35
C LYS A 55 -4.87 -4.77 -13.16
N VAL A 56 -5.32 -4.67 -11.91
CA VAL A 56 -6.74 -4.87 -11.53
C VAL A 56 -7.44 -3.55 -11.21
N GLY A 57 -6.67 -2.49 -10.95
CA GLY A 57 -7.24 -1.16 -10.78
C GLY A 57 -6.24 -0.04 -10.60
N ALA A 58 -6.77 1.18 -10.56
CA ALA A 58 -6.05 2.39 -10.20
C ALA A 58 -7.01 3.35 -9.48
N LEU A 59 -6.57 3.92 -8.36
CA LEU A 59 -7.34 4.91 -7.61
C LEU A 59 -6.52 6.16 -7.39
N THR A 60 -7.11 7.32 -7.69
CA THR A 60 -6.52 8.63 -7.40
C THR A 60 -6.98 9.08 -6.03
N SER A 61 -6.19 8.77 -5.01
CA SER A 61 -6.41 9.22 -3.65
C SER A 61 -5.05 9.30 -2.93
N PRO A 62 -4.54 10.51 -2.68
CA PRO A 62 -3.30 10.70 -1.92
C PRO A 62 -3.43 10.13 -0.50
N VAL A 63 -4.62 10.21 0.10
CA VAL A 63 -4.90 9.69 1.44
C VAL A 63 -4.83 8.17 1.45
N LEU A 64 -5.47 7.50 0.47
CA LEU A 64 -5.39 6.05 0.33
C LEU A 64 -3.95 5.59 0.16
N ALA A 65 -3.22 6.22 -0.76
CA ALA A 65 -1.83 5.86 -1.02
C ALA A 65 -1.00 6.02 0.26
N HIS A 66 -1.08 7.17 0.92
CA HIS A 66 -0.31 7.42 2.13
C HIS A 66 -0.67 6.46 3.27
N ALA A 67 -1.97 6.26 3.54
CA ALA A 67 -2.43 5.33 4.58
C ALA A 67 -1.98 3.90 4.31
N LEU A 68 -1.97 3.46 3.04
CA LEU A 68 -1.49 2.13 2.66
C LEU A 68 0.01 1.96 2.97
N PHE A 69 0.85 2.95 2.65
CA PHE A 69 2.28 2.88 2.99
C PHE A 69 2.52 3.01 4.49
N ASP A 70 1.72 3.79 5.21
CA ASP A 70 1.83 3.94 6.66
C ASP A 70 1.57 2.62 7.40
N ILE A 71 0.73 1.73 6.85
CA ILE A 71 0.54 0.37 7.36
C ILE A 71 1.85 -0.44 7.38
N TYR A 72 2.82 -0.16 6.48
CA TYR A 72 4.08 -0.90 6.39
C TYR A 72 5.29 -0.14 6.94
N LEU A 73 5.31 1.19 6.78
CA LEU A 73 6.46 2.05 7.09
C LEU A 73 6.17 3.05 8.21
N GLY A 74 4.91 3.18 8.62
CA GLY A 74 4.42 4.10 9.62
C GLY A 74 4.78 3.71 11.05
N ARG A 75 4.12 4.35 12.02
CA ARG A 75 4.48 4.23 13.43
C ARG A 75 4.17 2.85 14.02
N ASP A 76 3.13 2.17 13.52
CA ASP A 76 2.71 0.83 13.94
C ASP A 76 2.58 -0.13 12.73
N PRO A 77 3.72 -0.58 12.16
CA PRO A 77 3.72 -1.34 10.93
C PRO A 77 3.25 -2.79 11.14
N VAL A 78 2.52 -3.35 10.16
CA VAL A 78 2.10 -4.77 10.18
C VAL A 78 3.27 -5.76 10.16
N ALA A 79 4.44 -5.31 9.71
CA ALA A 79 5.66 -6.09 9.68
C ALA A 79 6.83 -5.24 10.22
N PRO A 80 7.03 -5.16 11.55
CA PRO A 80 8.09 -4.35 12.16
C PRO A 80 9.49 -4.70 11.66
N ALA A 81 9.76 -6.00 11.44
CA ALA A 81 11.03 -6.47 10.90
C ALA A 81 11.29 -5.92 9.48
N ALA A 82 10.27 -5.89 8.61
CA ALA A 82 10.39 -5.36 7.26
C ALA A 82 10.72 -3.87 7.27
N LYS A 83 10.13 -3.09 8.19
CA LYS A 83 10.45 -1.67 8.36
C LYS A 83 11.92 -1.48 8.78
N THR A 84 12.42 -2.28 9.73
CA THR A 84 13.82 -2.22 10.16
C THR A 84 14.77 -2.53 9.01
N THR A 85 14.56 -3.66 8.30
CA THR A 85 15.39 -4.06 7.16
C THR A 85 15.37 -3.02 6.04
N PHE A 86 14.20 -2.43 5.75
CA PHE A 86 14.10 -1.33 4.79
C PHE A 86 14.93 -0.12 5.24
N GLY A 87 14.85 0.27 6.52
CA GLY A 87 15.61 1.38 7.10
C GLY A 87 17.13 1.15 7.02
N GLU A 88 17.59 -0.04 7.38
CA GLU A 88 19.00 -0.43 7.31
C GLU A 88 19.52 -0.42 5.86
N THR A 89 18.76 -0.98 4.93
CA THR A 89 19.11 -1.01 3.50
C THR A 89 19.16 0.39 2.91
N LEU A 90 18.20 1.25 3.26
CA LEU A 90 18.17 2.63 2.81
C LEU A 90 19.36 3.42 3.37
N ALA A 91 19.66 3.29 4.66
CA ALA A 91 20.82 3.93 5.28
C ALA A 91 22.13 3.48 4.62
N ALA A 92 22.29 2.19 4.35
CA ALA A 92 23.44 1.63 3.65
C ALA A 92 23.54 2.18 2.21
N THR A 93 22.43 2.29 1.49
CA THR A 93 22.37 2.84 0.13
C THR A 93 22.78 4.32 0.10
N LEU A 94 22.26 5.13 1.03
CA LEU A 94 22.61 6.55 1.15
C LEU A 94 24.07 6.75 1.57
N ALA A 95 24.59 5.91 2.47
CA ALA A 95 25.99 5.95 2.87
C ALA A 95 26.95 5.53 1.75
N SER A 96 26.50 4.63 0.87
CA SER A 96 27.25 4.15 -0.30
C SER A 96 27.13 5.10 -1.50
N GLY A 97 26.14 6.00 -1.50
CA GLY A 97 25.87 6.98 -2.56
C GLY A 97 26.73 8.24 -2.55
N LYS A 98 27.95 8.21 -2.00
CA LYS A 98 28.96 9.24 -2.27
C LYS A 98 29.52 9.02 -3.68
N HIS A 99 28.87 9.61 -4.68
CA HIS A 99 29.42 9.85 -6.01
C HIS A 99 29.34 11.34 -6.34
#